data_AF-A0AAX4MN49-F1
#
_entry.id   AF-A0AAX4MN49-F1
#
_cell.length_a   1.000
_cell.length_b   1.000
_cell.length_c   1.000
_cell.angle_alpha   90.00
_cell.angle_beta   90.00
_cell.angle_gamma   90.00
#
_symmetry.space_group_name_H-M   'P 1'
#
loop_
_entity.id
_entity.type
_entity.pdbx_description
1 polymer ?
#
loop_
_entity_poly.entity_id
_entity_poly.type
_entity_poly.pdbx_seq_one_letter_code
_entity_poly.pdbx_strand_id
1 'polypeptide(L)' 'MALGIAVGIGVGTVIGAALYDISIGTAIGIAIGAAVGALRYSI' A
#
# COMPACT_ATOMS: atom_id res chain seq x y z
N MET A 1 11.43 2.10 -6.32
CA MET A 1 10.81 2.59 -5.07
C MET A 1 9.43 3.24 -5.26
N ALA A 2 9.29 4.30 -6.07
CA ALA A 2 8.09 5.16 -6.06
C ALA A 2 6.77 4.49 -6.48
N LEU A 3 6.78 3.59 -7.48
CA LEU A 3 5.56 2.94 -7.98
C LEU A 3 4.91 2.00 -6.96
N GLY A 4 5.71 1.29 -6.15
CA GLY A 4 5.17 0.41 -5.11
C GLY A 4 4.44 1.22 -4.03
N ILE A 5 5.01 2.35 -3.63
CA ILE A 5 4.40 3.24 -2.63
C ILE A 5 3.12 3.89 -3.18
N ALA A 6 3.13 4.35 -4.44
CA ALA A 6 1.96 4.95 -5.08
C ALA A 6 0.79 3.97 -5.21
N VAL A 7 1.06 2.73 -5.64
CA VAL A 7 0.04 1.66 -5.72
C VAL A 7 -0.42 1.25 -4.31
N GLY A 8 0.52 1.15 -3.37
CA GLY A 8 0.21 0.84 -1.98
C GLY A 8 -0.73 1.85 -1.34
N ILE A 9 -0.46 3.14 -1.49
CA ILE A 9 -1.34 4.21 -1.00
C ILE A 9 -2.72 4.13 -1.70
N GLY A 10 -2.76 3.97 -3.03
CA GLY A 10 -4.02 3.89 -3.77
C GLY A 10 -4.89 2.69 -3.37
N VAL A 11 -4.30 1.51 -3.17
CA VAL A 11 -5.03 0.31 -2.73
C VAL A 11 -5.40 0.40 -1.25
N GLY A 12 -4.49 0.93 -0.43
CA GLY A 12 -4.72 1.12 1.01
C GLY A 12 -5.85 2.08 1.33
N THR A 13 -5.96 3.18 0.62
CA THR A 13 -7.05 4.14 0.82
C THR A 13 -8.40 3.54 0.44
N VAL A 14 -8.48 2.75 -0.64
CA VAL A 14 -9.70 2.03 -1.04
C VAL A 14 -10.10 0.98 0.00
N ILE A 15 -9.15 0.19 0.49
CA ILE A 15 -9.40 -0.80 1.54
C ILE A 15 -9.80 -0.13 2.86
N GLY A 16 -9.14 0.96 3.24
CA GLY A 16 -9.46 1.72 4.46
C GLY A 16 -10.82 2.39 4.41
N ALA A 17 -11.18 2.94 3.25
CA ALA A 17 -12.52 3.47 3.02
C ALA A 17 -13.59 2.35 3.11
N ALA A 18 -13.29 1.14 2.62
CA ALA A 18 -14.20 -0.01 2.72
C ALA A 18 -14.34 -0.55 4.15
N LEU A 19 -13.30 -0.41 4.99
CA LEU A 19 -13.28 -0.84 6.39
C LEU A 19 -13.80 0.21 7.38
N TYR A 20 -14.28 1.37 6.90
CA TYR A 20 -14.59 2.56 7.72
C TYR A 20 -13.40 3.09 8.56
N ASP A 21 -12.19 2.61 8.29
CA ASP A 21 -10.98 2.98 8.99
C ASP A 21 -9.85 3.24 7.98
N ILE A 22 -9.80 4.50 7.53
CA ILE A 22 -8.83 4.99 6.54
C ILE A 22 -7.40 4.84 7.07
N SER A 23 -7.19 5.02 8.38
CA SER A 23 -5.88 4.91 9.02
C SER A 23 -5.29 3.50 8.87
N ILE A 24 -6.09 2.46 9.17
CA ILE A 24 -5.69 1.06 8.99
C ILE A 24 -5.46 0.74 7.52
N GLY A 25 -6.36 1.17 6.63
CA GLY A 25 -6.18 0.91 5.19
C GLY A 25 -4.93 1.55 4.62
N THR A 26 -4.65 2.82 4.96
CA THR A 26 -3.42 3.50 4.53
C THR A 26 -2.18 2.82 5.08
N ALA A 27 -2.16 2.37 6.34
CA ALA A 27 -1.04 1.65 6.92
C ALA A 27 -0.78 0.30 6.20
N ILE A 28 -1.83 -0.47 5.95
CA ILE A 28 -1.75 -1.75 5.21
C ILE A 28 -1.29 -1.51 3.78
N GLY A 29 -1.87 -0.51 3.11
CA GLY A 29 -1.49 -0.15 1.75
C GLY A 29 -0.04 0.26 1.60
N ILE A 30 0.47 1.11 2.50
CA ILE A 30 1.89 1.49 2.52
C ILE A 30 2.77 0.27 2.77
N ALA A 31 2.40 -0.60 3.71
CA ALA A 31 3.16 -1.82 4.02
C ALA A 31 3.24 -2.77 2.81
N ILE A 32 2.11 -3.02 2.14
CA ILE A 32 2.06 -3.86 0.94
C ILE A 32 2.82 -3.20 -0.22
N GLY A 33 2.63 -1.90 -0.43
CA GLY A 33 3.31 -1.14 -1.48
C GLY A 33 4.83 -1.13 -1.32
N ALA A 34 5.31 -1.01 -0.08
CA ALA A 34 6.72 -1.13 0.26
C ALA A 34 7.24 -2.56 0.05
N ALA A 35 6.47 -3.58 0.48
CA ALA A 35 6.85 -4.99 0.31
C ALA A 35 6.94 -5.39 -1.17
N VAL A 36 5.97 -5.00 -2.00
CA VAL A 36 5.98 -5.28 -3.45
C VAL A 36 7.08 -4.47 -4.16
N GLY A 37 7.28 -3.21 -3.74
CA GLY A 37 8.37 -2.37 -4.25
C GLY A 37 9.75 -2.94 -3.95
N ALA A 38 9.92 -3.59 -2.79
CA ALA A 38 11.14 -4.31 -2.40
C ALA A 38 11.27 -5.66 -3.12
N LEU A 39 10.17 -6.39 -3.30
CA LEU A 39 10.14 -7.67 -4.01
C LEU A 39 10.60 -7.51 -5.48
N ARG A 40 10.20 -6.42 -6.14
CA ARG A 40 10.57 -6.11 -7.53
C ARG A 40 12.04 -5.68 -7.71
N TYR A 41 12.77 -5.42 -6.62
CA TYR A 41 14.22 -5.19 -6.63
C TYR A 41 15.03 -6.48 -6.37
N SER A 42 14.36 -7.60 -6.07
CA SER A 42 15.00 -8.87 -5.69
C SER A 42 15.05 -9.93 -6.81
N ILE A 43 14.74 -9.58 -8.06
CA ILE A 43 14.89 -10.43 -9.25
C ILE A 43 15.67 -9.67 -10.33
#